data_AF-A0A5J4NXX6-F1
#
_entry.id   AF-A0A5J4NXX6-F1
#
_cell.length_a   1.000
_cell.length_b   1.000
_cell.length_c   1.000
_cell.angle_alpha   90.00
_cell.angle_beta   90.00
_cell.angle_gamma   90.00
#
_symmetry.space_group_name_H-M   'P 1'
#
loop_
_entity.id
_entity.type
_entity.pdbx_description
1 polymer ?
#
loop_
_entity_poly.entity_id
_entity_poly.type
_entity_poly.pdbx_seq_one_letter_code
_entity_poly.pdbx_strand_id
1 'polypeptide(L)' 'MFEDSGWRSGVDYYFLRTNYPSRINLGTRLKKIKGSRAYCCQCTSTWVTELVRLDQLPQLRWICGKHAQ' A
#
# COMPACT_ATOMS: atom_id res chain seq x y z
N MET A 1 3.59 6.69 -1.60
CA MET A 1 2.12 6.81 -1.68
C MET A 1 1.75 7.08 -3.13
N PHE A 2 0.54 6.68 -3.54
CA PHE A 2 0.01 6.86 -4.89
C PHE A 2 -1.35 7.55 -4.79
N GLU A 3 -1.48 8.70 -5.45
CA GLU A 3 -2.70 9.52 -5.43
C GLU A 3 -3.72 9.04 -6.46
N ASP A 4 -4.99 9.29 -6.15
CA ASP A 4 -6.16 8.82 -6.89
C ASP A 4 -6.03 7.35 -7.31
N SER A 5 -5.53 6.53 -6.40
CA SER A 5 -5.15 5.15 -6.67
C SER A 5 -5.52 4.24 -5.52
N GLY A 6 -6.03 3.05 -5.86
CA GLY A 6 -6.22 1.93 -4.93
C GLY A 6 -5.51 0.67 -5.42
N TRP A 7 -5.39 -0.32 -4.54
CA TRP A 7 -4.82 -1.62 -4.92
C TRP A 7 -5.86 -2.49 -5.62
N ARG A 8 -5.44 -3.19 -6.68
CA ARG A 8 -6.22 -4.29 -7.27
C ARG A 8 -6.24 -5.48 -6.30
N SER A 9 -7.19 -6.39 -6.50
CA SER A 9 -7.17 -7.68 -5.81
C SER A 9 -5.90 -8.48 -6.16
N GLY A 10 -5.43 -9.28 -5.20
CA GLY A 10 -4.23 -10.11 -5.38
C GLY A 10 -2.90 -9.39 -5.16
N VAL A 11 -2.89 -8.21 -4.53
CA VAL A 11 -1.67 -7.63 -3.96
C VAL A 11 -1.39 -8.32 -2.64
N ASP A 12 -0.48 -9.28 -2.67
CA ASP A 12 -0.06 -10.04 -1.50
C ASP A 12 1.33 -9.63 -1.01
N TYR A 13 1.75 -10.26 0.07
CA TYR A 13 3.06 -10.06 0.67
C TYR A 13 4.20 -10.33 -0.32
N TYR A 14 4.11 -11.37 -1.14
CA TYR A 14 5.17 -11.76 -2.05
C TYR A 14 5.38 -10.71 -3.14
N PHE A 15 4.29 -10.24 -3.76
CA PHE A 15 4.34 -9.16 -4.73
C PHE A 15 4.98 -7.89 -4.14
N LEU A 16 4.57 -7.49 -2.95
CA LEU A 16 5.10 -6.30 -2.29
C LEU A 16 6.57 -6.42 -1.96
N ARG A 17 7.00 -7.57 -1.40
CA ARG A 17 8.41 -7.82 -1.08
C ARG A 17 9.31 -7.83 -2.30
N THR A 18 8.84 -8.37 -3.43
CA THR A 18 9.60 -8.43 -4.68
C THR A 18 9.67 -7.08 -5.39
N ASN A 19 8.59 -6.28 -5.35
CA ASN A 19 8.45 -5.12 -6.23
C ASN A 19 8.66 -3.78 -5.53
N TYR A 20 8.54 -3.68 -4.21
CA TYR A 20 8.82 -2.45 -3.49
C TYR A 20 10.34 -2.21 -3.41
N PRO A 21 10.87 -1.00 -3.70
CA PRO A 21 10.17 0.29 -3.85
C PRO A 21 9.87 0.72 -5.31
N SER A 22 9.95 -0.16 -6.31
CA SER A 22 9.74 0.20 -7.72
C SER A 22 8.31 0.67 -7.99
N ARG A 23 8.14 1.98 -8.22
CA ARG A 23 6.84 2.58 -8.56
C ARG A 23 6.26 2.03 -9.86
N ILE A 24 7.11 1.68 -10.82
CA ILE A 24 6.69 1.11 -12.11
C ILE A 24 6.04 -0.25 -11.88
N ASN A 25 6.72 -1.14 -11.15
CA ASN A 25 6.21 -2.49 -10.89
C ASN A 25 4.97 -2.46 -9.99
N LEU A 26 4.99 -1.65 -8.93
CA LEU A 26 3.82 -1.45 -8.06
C LEU A 26 2.62 -0.88 -8.84
N GLY A 27 2.88 0.01 -9.80
CA GLY A 27 1.88 0.61 -10.67
C GLY A 27 1.06 -0.40 -11.48
N THR A 28 1.63 -1.57 -11.80
CA THR A 28 0.91 -2.65 -12.53
C THR A 28 -0.29 -3.20 -11.76
N ARG A 29 -0.29 -3.06 -10.42
CA ARG A 29 -1.37 -3.52 -9.53
C ARG A 29 -2.19 -2.37 -8.94
N LEU A 30 -2.01 -1.14 -9.42
CA LEU A 30 -2.86 -0.02 -9.04
C LEU A 30 -4.08 0.08 -9.96
N LYS A 31 -5.19 0.57 -9.41
CA LYS A 31 -6.38 1.01 -10.14
C LYS A 31 -6.62 2.48 -9.82
N LYS A 32 -7.09 3.24 -10.82
CA LYS A 32 -7.47 4.64 -10.61
C LYS A 32 -8.78 4.73 -9.84
N ILE A 33 -8.75 5.42 -8.71
CA ILE A 33 -9.92 5.69 -7.87
C ILE A 33 -9.76 7.14 -7.37
N LYS A 34 -10.58 8.05 -7.90
CA LYS A 34 -10.55 9.46 -7.52
C LYS A 34 -10.85 9.63 -6.03
N GLY A 35 -10.14 10.54 -5.38
CA GLY A 35 -10.29 10.83 -3.96
C GLY A 35 -9.72 9.74 -3.05
N SER A 36 -8.92 8.81 -3.58
CA SER A 36 -8.28 7.77 -2.78
C SER A 36 -6.76 7.87 -2.80
N ARG A 37 -6.13 7.28 -1.79
CA ARG A 37 -4.68 7.20 -1.70
C ARG A 37 -4.25 5.78 -1.35
N ALA A 38 -3.43 5.20 -2.22
CA ALA A 38 -2.81 3.90 -1.99
C ALA A 38 -1.47 4.08 -1.30
N TYR A 39 -1.22 3.21 -0.33
CA TYR A 39 0.01 3.12 0.41
C TYR A 39 0.45 1.66 0.53
N CYS A 40 1.76 1.45 0.53
CA CYS A 40 2.33 0.14 0.80
C CYS A 40 3.76 0.27 1.29
N CYS A 41 4.21 -0.80 1.92
CA CYS A 41 5.61 -1.16 2.06
C CYS A 41 5.81 -2.60 1.54
N GLN A 42 7.03 -3.14 1.65
CA GLN A 42 7.41 -4.53 1.40
C GLN A 42 6.57 -5.55 2.19
N CYS A 43 5.98 -5.11 3.31
CA CYS A 43 5.33 -5.94 4.33
C CYS A 43 3.80 -5.99 4.15
N THR A 44 3.17 -4.88 3.76
CA THR A 44 1.71 -4.81 3.61
C THR A 44 1.31 -3.61 2.74
N SER A 45 0.07 -3.61 2.27
CA SER A 45 -0.53 -2.55 1.47
C SER A 45 -1.91 -2.16 2.01
N THR A 46 -2.31 -0.93 1.78
CA THR A 46 -3.66 -0.42 2.06
C THR A 46 -4.01 0.69 1.08
N TRP A 47 -5.29 1.00 0.96
CA TRP A 47 -5.74 2.21 0.29
C TRP A 47 -6.97 2.75 1.03
N VAL A 48 -7.10 4.07 1.05
CA VAL A 48 -8.09 4.78 1.85
C VAL A 48 -8.68 5.90 1.02
N THR A 49 -9.96 6.20 1.19
CA THR A 49 -10.66 7.33 0.55
C THR A 49 -10.73 8.55 1.45
N GLU A 50 -10.44 8.38 2.75
CA GLU A 50 -10.51 9.43 3.74
C GLU A 50 -9.18 9.56 4.47
N LEU A 51 -8.98 10.72 5.10
CA LEU A 51 -7.80 10.96 5.92
C LEU A 51 -7.86 10.03 7.14
N VAL A 52 -6.95 9.07 7.19
CA VAL A 52 -6.83 8.15 8.31
C VAL A 52 -5.38 8.02 8.71
N ARG A 53 -5.18 7.84 10.00
CA ARG A 53 -3.87 7.57 10.57
C ARG A 53 -3.53 6.09 10.38
N LEU A 54 -2.34 5.79 9.85
CA LEU A 54 -1.95 4.41 9.48
C LEU A 54 -1.78 3.48 10.70
N ASP A 55 -1.46 4.04 11.87
CA ASP A 55 -1.42 3.36 13.17
C ASP A 55 -2.81 2.90 13.64
N GLN A 56 -3.88 3.56 13.20
CA GLN A 56 -5.27 3.22 13.53
C GLN A 56 -5.90 2.17 12.61
N LEU A 57 -5.16 1.65 11.63
CA LEU A 57 -5.66 0.63 10.71
C LEU A 57 -5.28 -0.77 11.20
N PRO A 58 -6.17 -1.50 11.90
CA PRO A 58 -5.85 -2.79 12.52
C PRO A 58 -5.46 -3.87 11.51
N GLN A 59 -5.88 -3.73 10.24
CA GLN A 59 -5.49 -4.65 9.16
C GLN A 59 -4.03 -4.49 8.71
N LEU A 60 -3.35 -3.39 9.04
CA LEU A 60 -1.98 -3.15 8.63
C LEU A 60 -0.98 -3.76 9.62
N ARG A 61 -0.50 -4.95 9.31
CA ARG A 61 0.60 -5.58 10.06
C ARG A 61 1.94 -5.18 9.48
N TRP A 62 2.58 -4.20 10.11
CA TRP A 62 3.93 -3.77 9.78
C TRP A 62 4.96 -4.74 10.41
N ILE A 63 5.43 -5.71 9.63
CA ILE A 63 6.45 -6.69 10.08
C ILE A 63 7.89 -6.30 9.72
N CYS A 64 8.05 -5.14 9.11
CA CYS A 64 9.29 -4.60 8.58
C CYS A 64 9.86 -3.61 9.59
N GLY A 65 11.12 -3.80 10.00
CA GLY A 65 11.76 -3.01 11.07
C GLY A 65 11.91 -1.49 10.81
N LYS A 66 11.58 -1.02 9.60
CA LYS A 66 11.61 0.41 9.22
C LYS A 66 10.32 1.18 9.54
N HIS A 67 9.31 0.54 10.14
CA HIS A 67 8.03 1.19 10.52
C HIS A 67 7.83 1.26 12.04
N ALA A 68 8.77 0.70 12.81
CA ALA A 68 8.74 0.70 14.28
C ALA A 68 9.44 1.93 14.88
N GLN A 69 9.46 3.04 14.15
CA GLN A 69 10.16 4.26 14.56
C GLN A 69 9.31 5.49 14.34
#